data_AF-A0A5J6Q9Z4-F1
#
_entry.id   AF-A0A5J6Q9Z4-F1
#
_cell.length_a   1.000
_cell.length_b   1.000
_cell.length_c   1.000
_cell.angle_alpha   90.00
_cell.angle_beta   90.00
_cell.angle_gamma   90.00
#
_symmetry.space_group_name_H-M   'P 1'
#
loop_
_entity.id
_entity.type
_entity.pdbx_description
1 polymer ?
#
loop_
_entity_poly.entity_id
_entity_poly.type
_entity_poly.pdbx_seq_one_letter_code
_entity_poly.pdbx_strand_id
1 'polypeptide(L)'
;MGKGKGRKGRASGGKGATSLLADNRQARHQYEILETLEVGVELLGTEVKSVRAGKANLRDGFCLIRRGEMQLHNVHISPHSHASAYFNHEPLRVRKLLAHRREIEKLRVALEQKGLTLVPLNLHLKGSWIKMTVGLGRGRKLHDKRQEERRRQDAKEVRSALKRL
;
A
#
# COMPACT_ATOMS: atom_id res chain seq x y z
N MET A 1 -33.14 10.18 -13.70
CA MET A 1 -31.77 9.66 -13.94
C MET A 1 -30.77 10.55 -13.22
N GLY A 2 -30.23 10.08 -12.09
CA GLY A 2 -29.45 10.88 -11.15
C GLY A 2 -27.98 11.06 -11.56
N LYS A 3 -27.48 12.30 -11.46
CA LYS A 3 -26.05 12.61 -11.44
C LYS A 3 -25.67 13.09 -10.04
N GLY A 4 -25.34 12.14 -9.16
CA GLY A 4 -24.74 12.43 -7.85
C GLY A 4 -23.30 12.90 -8.04
N LYS A 5 -23.07 14.21 -7.99
CA LYS A 5 -21.72 14.80 -7.91
C LYS A 5 -21.11 14.41 -6.55
N GLY A 6 -20.17 13.46 -6.57
CA GLY A 6 -19.39 13.08 -5.39
C GLY A 6 -18.63 14.29 -4.83
N ARG A 7 -18.95 14.66 -3.58
CA ARG A 7 -18.24 15.67 -2.78
C ARG A 7 -16.78 15.26 -2.63
N LYS A 8 -15.85 15.98 -3.26
CA LYS A 8 -14.42 15.95 -2.91
C LYS A 8 -14.25 16.65 -1.56
N GLY A 9 -14.12 15.86 -0.49
CA GLY A 9 -13.68 16.37 0.81
C GLY A 9 -12.25 16.90 0.70
N ARG A 10 -12.09 18.22 0.80
CA ARG A 10 -10.78 18.86 1.01
C ARG A 10 -10.45 18.75 2.49
N ALA A 11 -9.48 17.91 2.84
CA ALA A 11 -8.92 17.87 4.19
C ALA A 11 -7.91 19.02 4.37
N SER A 12 -7.98 19.63 5.55
CA SER A 12 -7.28 20.80 6.03
C SER A 12 -5.75 20.62 6.11
N GLY A 13 -5.03 21.67 5.69
CA GLY A 13 -3.58 21.74 5.70
C GLY A 13 -3.01 21.94 7.11
N GLY A 14 -2.06 21.08 7.47
CA GLY A 14 -1.18 21.20 8.63
C GLY A 14 0.14 20.47 8.34
N LYS A 15 1.24 21.20 8.46
CA LYS A 15 2.68 20.84 8.46
C LYS A 15 3.04 19.39 8.02
N GLY A 16 3.74 19.28 6.88
CA GLY A 16 4.34 18.02 6.43
C GLY A 16 3.32 16.95 6.04
N ALA A 17 2.15 17.35 5.53
CA ALA A 17 1.03 16.45 5.25
C ALA A 17 1.42 15.32 4.30
N THR A 18 1.64 14.13 4.86
CA THR A 18 1.82 12.90 4.10
C THR A 18 0.47 12.53 3.49
N SER A 19 0.28 12.82 2.19
CA SER A 19 -0.98 12.51 1.50
C SER A 19 -0.98 11.05 1.07
N LEU A 20 -1.93 10.28 1.57
CA LEU A 20 -2.14 8.89 1.18
C LEU A 20 -2.63 8.81 -0.27
N LEU A 21 -1.96 8.01 -1.11
CA LEU A 21 -2.32 7.81 -2.52
C LEU A 21 -3.03 6.48 -2.74
N ALA A 22 -2.53 5.41 -2.11
CA ALA A 22 -3.13 4.09 -2.15
C ALA A 22 -2.90 3.38 -0.82
N ASP A 23 -3.85 2.55 -0.40
CA ASP A 23 -3.82 1.86 0.88
C ASP A 23 -4.19 0.40 0.72
N ASN A 24 -3.32 -0.50 1.17
CA ASN A 24 -3.56 -1.93 1.16
C ASN A 24 -4.25 -2.36 2.46
N ARG A 25 -5.57 -2.15 2.51
CA ARG A 25 -6.39 -2.57 3.65
C ARG A 25 -6.40 -4.08 3.81
N GLN A 26 -6.33 -4.83 2.72
CA GLN A 26 -6.36 -6.29 2.79
C GLN A 26 -5.08 -6.85 3.44
N ALA A 27 -3.91 -6.28 3.16
CA ALA A 27 -2.67 -6.71 3.81
C ALA A 27 -2.77 -6.60 5.35
N ARG A 28 -3.31 -5.50 5.89
CA ARG A 28 -3.50 -5.34 7.34
C ARG A 28 -4.48 -6.32 7.96
N HIS A 29 -5.42 -6.85 7.17
CA HIS A 29 -6.37 -7.86 7.64
C HIS A 29 -5.82 -9.28 7.54
N GLN A 30 -5.02 -9.57 6.51
CA GLN A 30 -4.48 -10.90 6.27
C GLN A 30 -3.22 -11.20 7.07
N TYR A 31 -2.41 -10.18 7.32
CA TYR A 31 -1.11 -10.29 7.95
C TYR A 31 -1.07 -9.51 9.26
N GLU A 32 -0.41 -10.08 10.26
CA GLU A 32 0.10 -9.37 11.42
C GLU A 32 1.40 -8.70 11.02
N ILE A 33 1.45 -7.37 11.07
CA ILE A 33 2.61 -6.58 10.67
C ILE A 33 3.54 -6.43 11.87
N LEU A 34 4.75 -6.96 11.78
CA LEU A 34 5.75 -6.96 12.84
C LEU A 34 6.65 -5.72 12.76
N GLU A 35 7.13 -5.43 11.57
CA GLU A 35 8.02 -4.30 11.30
C GLU A 35 7.60 -3.60 10.01
N THR A 36 7.85 -2.30 9.92
CA THR A 36 7.57 -1.51 8.73
C THR A 36 8.78 -0.69 8.31
N LEU A 37 8.99 -0.54 7.01
CA LEU A 37 10.07 0.26 6.43
C LEU A 37 9.50 1.19 5.34
N GLU A 38 9.91 2.45 5.37
CA GLU A 38 9.63 3.40 4.28
C GLU A 38 10.68 3.26 3.18
N VAL A 39 10.24 3.04 1.95
CA VAL A 39 11.12 2.86 0.79
C VAL A 39 10.73 3.79 -0.36
N GLY A 40 11.71 4.13 -1.19
CA GLY A 40 11.45 4.74 -2.50
C GLY A 40 10.96 3.69 -3.49
N VAL A 41 10.15 4.11 -4.47
CA VAL A 41 9.72 3.25 -5.58
C VAL A 41 10.23 3.85 -6.88
N GLU A 42 10.88 3.04 -7.70
CA GLU A 42 11.29 3.44 -9.04
C GLU A 42 10.09 3.44 -10.00
N LEU A 43 9.48 4.63 -10.13
CA LEU A 43 8.34 4.88 -11.01
C LEU A 43 8.75 5.62 -12.27
N LEU A 44 8.10 5.29 -13.38
CA LEU A 44 8.25 6.00 -14.64
C LEU A 44 7.28 7.18 -14.70
N GLY A 45 7.56 8.18 -15.55
CA GLY A 45 6.81 9.44 -15.58
C GLY A 45 5.30 9.27 -15.78
N THR A 46 4.86 8.33 -16.62
CA THR A 46 3.44 8.03 -16.84
C THR A 46 2.80 7.35 -15.62
N GLU A 47 3.54 6.50 -14.92
CA GLU A 47 3.08 5.86 -13.68
C GLU A 47 2.92 6.87 -12.55
N VAL A 48 3.84 7.84 -12.42
CA VAL A 48 3.71 8.92 -11.42
C VAL A 48 2.38 9.65 -11.59
N LYS A 49 1.97 9.93 -12.83
CA LYS A 49 0.66 10.56 -13.11
C LYS A 49 -0.50 9.65 -12.71
N SER A 50 -0.45 8.36 -13.04
CA SER A 50 -1.49 7.39 -12.67
C SER A 50 -1.62 7.20 -11.16
N VAL A 51 -0.51 7.08 -10.44
CA VAL A 51 -0.51 6.92 -8.97
C VAL A 51 -1.04 8.19 -8.30
N ARG A 52 -0.65 9.38 -8.77
CA ARG A 52 -1.21 10.65 -8.27
C ARG A 52 -2.71 10.80 -8.55
N ALA A 53 -3.21 10.17 -9.63
CA ALA A 53 -4.63 10.08 -9.93
C ALA A 53 -5.37 8.99 -9.10
N GLY A 54 -4.69 8.29 -8.20
CA GLY A 54 -5.27 7.23 -7.36
C GLY A 54 -5.50 5.91 -8.10
N LYS A 55 -4.90 5.71 -9.28
CA LYS A 55 -5.06 4.50 -10.11
C LYS A 55 -4.01 3.43 -9.82
N ALA A 56 -3.77 3.16 -8.53
CA ALA A 56 -2.82 2.15 -8.07
C ALA A 56 -3.51 1.14 -7.14
N ASN A 57 -3.29 -0.15 -7.38
CA ASN A 57 -3.82 -1.23 -6.57
C ASN A 57 -2.67 -2.09 -6.02
N LEU A 58 -2.61 -2.17 -4.68
CA LEU A 58 -1.57 -2.87 -3.92
C LEU A 58 -2.00 -4.26 -3.43
N ARG A 59 -3.25 -4.66 -3.66
CA ARG A 59 -3.95 -5.76 -2.98
C ARG A 59 -3.18 -7.09 -2.95
N ASP A 60 -2.68 -7.52 -4.11
CA ASP A 60 -2.00 -8.81 -4.28
C ASP A 60 -0.48 -8.64 -4.43
N GLY A 61 0.03 -7.43 -4.14
CA GLY A 61 1.44 -7.10 -4.27
C GLY A 61 2.27 -7.75 -3.17
N PHE A 62 3.49 -8.13 -3.52
CA PHE A 62 4.48 -8.62 -2.56
C PHE A 62 5.87 -8.13 -2.96
N CYS A 63 6.79 -8.12 -1.99
CA CYS A 63 8.15 -7.70 -2.20
C CYS A 63 9.10 -8.90 -2.12
N LEU A 64 10.05 -8.97 -3.04
CA LEU A 64 11.12 -9.97 -3.03
C LEU A 64 12.47 -9.28 -2.91
N ILE A 65 13.36 -9.87 -2.13
CA ILE A 65 14.76 -9.46 -2.08
C ILE A 65 15.56 -10.47 -2.89
N ARG A 66 16.17 -10.04 -4.00
CA ARG A 66 17.00 -10.88 -4.87
C ARG A 66 18.29 -10.15 -5.18
N ARG A 67 19.43 -10.82 -5.02
CA ARG A 67 20.77 -10.27 -5.32
C ARG A 67 21.06 -8.92 -4.62
N GLY A 68 20.56 -8.73 -3.40
CA GLY A 68 20.73 -7.49 -2.64
C GLY A 68 19.83 -6.33 -3.07
N GLU A 69 18.92 -6.56 -4.02
CA GLU A 69 17.94 -5.58 -4.46
C GLU A 69 16.54 -5.97 -4.01
N MET A 70 15.74 -4.98 -3.62
CA MET A 70 14.36 -5.17 -3.25
C MET A 70 13.45 -4.83 -4.44
N GLN A 71 12.53 -5.74 -4.76
CA GLN A 71 11.67 -5.66 -5.93
C GLN A 71 10.20 -5.78 -5.51
N LEU A 72 9.36 -4.93 -6.08
CA LEU A 72 7.91 -4.98 -5.94
C LEU A 72 7.32 -5.77 -7.10
N HIS A 73 6.55 -6.81 -6.75
CA HIS A 73 5.89 -7.70 -7.67
C HIS A 73 4.36 -7.59 -7.52
N ASN A 74 3.65 -7.87 -8.60
CA ASN A 74 2.19 -8.00 -8.63
C ASN A 74 1.40 -6.77 -8.12
N VAL A 75 1.99 -5.57 -8.28
CA VAL A 75 1.30 -4.30 -8.04
C VAL A 75 0.81 -3.74 -9.37
N HIS A 76 -0.50 -3.50 -9.45
CA HIS A 76 -1.15 -3.00 -10.64
C HIS A 76 -1.25 -1.47 -10.61
N ILE A 77 -0.60 -0.81 -11.54
CA ILE A 77 -0.77 0.63 -11.79
C ILE A 77 -1.45 0.79 -13.14
N SER A 78 -2.65 1.36 -13.17
CA SER A 78 -3.37 1.51 -14.44
C SER A 78 -2.61 2.44 -15.39
N PRO A 79 -2.55 2.12 -16.69
CA PRO A 79 -1.99 3.02 -17.69
C PRO A 79 -2.66 4.39 -17.67
N HIS A 80 -1.90 5.41 -18.07
CA HIS A 80 -2.40 6.78 -18.05
C HIS A 80 -3.24 7.04 -19.31
N SER A 81 -4.52 7.38 -19.13
CA SER A 81 -5.49 7.53 -20.22
C SER A 81 -5.15 8.66 -21.21
N HIS A 82 -4.44 9.70 -20.78
CA HIS A 82 -4.02 10.80 -21.68
C HIS A 82 -2.59 10.66 -22.19
N ALA A 83 -1.92 9.53 -21.95
CA ALA A 83 -0.65 9.22 -22.60
C ALA A 83 -0.93 8.41 -23.88
N SER A 84 -0.16 8.65 -24.94
CA SER A 84 -0.21 7.78 -26.12
C SER A 84 0.11 6.34 -25.72
N ALA A 85 -0.52 5.37 -26.37
CA ALA A 85 -0.35 3.94 -26.08
C ALA A 85 1.12 3.51 -26.11
N TYR A 86 1.94 4.15 -26.93
CA TYR A 86 3.37 3.90 -27.05
C TYR A 86 4.17 4.20 -25.76
N PHE A 87 3.74 5.17 -24.93
CA PHE A 87 4.43 5.54 -23.69
C PHE A 87 3.85 4.84 -22.44
N ASN A 88 2.86 3.98 -22.63
CA ASN A 88 2.31 3.20 -21.53
C ASN A 88 3.18 1.98 -21.28
N HIS A 89 3.35 1.66 -20.00
CA HIS A 89 4.15 0.54 -19.53
C HIS A 89 3.23 -0.58 -19.07
N GLU A 90 3.78 -1.80 -19.03
CA GLU A 90 3.08 -2.96 -18.49
C GLU A 90 2.58 -2.68 -17.05
N PRO A 91 1.26 -2.77 -16.78
CA PRO A 91 0.68 -2.40 -15.49
C PRO A 91 1.29 -3.16 -14.31
N LEU A 92 1.63 -4.44 -14.54
CA LEU A 92 2.16 -5.39 -13.56
C LEU A 92 3.69 -5.51 -13.60
N ARG A 93 4.39 -4.58 -14.26
CA ARG A 93 5.86 -4.62 -14.32
C ARG A 93 6.49 -4.68 -12.92
N VAL A 94 7.61 -5.38 -12.82
CA VAL A 94 8.42 -5.41 -11.60
C VAL A 94 9.05 -4.05 -11.40
N ARG A 95 8.96 -3.51 -10.18
CA ARG A 95 9.50 -2.18 -9.83
C ARG A 95 10.57 -2.32 -8.77
N LYS A 96 11.70 -1.64 -8.94
CA LYS A 96 12.77 -1.64 -7.95
C LYS A 96 12.38 -0.73 -6.78
N LEU A 97 12.75 -1.17 -5.58
CA LEU A 97 12.54 -0.45 -4.33
C LEU A 97 13.89 0.03 -3.80
N LEU A 98 13.89 1.27 -3.32
CA LEU A 98 15.08 1.98 -2.87
C LEU A 98 15.07 2.08 -1.35
N ALA A 99 16.03 1.42 -0.71
CA ALA A 99 16.23 1.38 0.74
C ALA A 99 17.72 1.32 1.05
N HIS A 100 18.12 1.57 2.30
CA HIS A 100 19.52 1.43 2.69
C HIS A 100 19.94 -0.04 2.72
N ARG A 101 21.19 -0.33 2.34
CA ARG A 101 21.73 -1.70 2.30
C ARG A 101 21.56 -2.46 3.62
N ARG A 102 21.76 -1.78 4.76
CA ARG A 102 21.58 -2.36 6.11
C ARG A 102 20.14 -2.78 6.38
N GLU A 103 19.17 -1.99 5.91
CA GLU A 103 17.74 -2.28 6.08
C GLU A 103 17.31 -3.46 5.20
N ILE A 104 17.79 -3.50 3.95
CA ILE A 104 17.55 -4.62 3.03
C ILE A 104 18.09 -5.92 3.63
N GLU A 105 19.31 -5.90 4.17
CA GLU A 105 19.93 -7.07 4.78
C GLU A 105 19.17 -7.55 6.02
N LYS A 106 18.73 -6.63 6.88
CA LYS A 106 17.89 -6.95 8.04
C LYS A 106 16.59 -7.66 7.62
N LEU A 107 15.91 -7.13 6.61
CA LEU A 107 14.68 -7.74 6.09
C LEU A 107 14.95 -9.09 5.40
N ARG A 108 16.09 -9.23 4.72
CA ARG A 108 16.51 -10.49 4.08
C ARG A 108 16.64 -11.61 5.10
N VAL A 109 17.37 -11.36 6.19
CA VAL A 109 17.52 -12.32 7.29
C VAL A 109 16.17 -12.64 7.94
N ALA A 110 15.30 -11.65 8.11
CA ALA A 110 13.98 -11.89 8.66
C ALA A 110 13.10 -12.75 7.73
N LEU A 111 13.19 -12.56 6.41
CA LEU A 111 12.43 -13.33 5.42
C LEU A 111 12.86 -14.80 5.31
N GLU A 112 14.06 -15.16 5.77
CA GLU A 112 14.50 -16.57 5.85
C GLU A 112 13.73 -17.34 6.93
N GLN A 113 13.14 -16.65 7.91
CA GLN A 113 12.31 -17.28 8.92
C GLN A 113 10.98 -17.77 8.32
N LYS A 114 10.61 -19.01 8.66
CA LYS A 114 9.38 -19.63 8.12
C LYS A 114 8.15 -18.81 8.48
N GLY A 115 7.34 -18.51 7.46
CA GLY A 115 6.02 -17.88 7.61
C GLY A 115 6.03 -16.35 7.66
N LEU A 116 7.15 -15.70 7.36
CA LEU A 116 7.24 -14.25 7.17
C LEU A 116 7.25 -13.88 5.68
N THR A 117 6.56 -12.80 5.35
CA THR A 117 6.46 -12.26 3.99
C THR A 117 6.57 -10.74 4.00
N LEU A 118 7.08 -10.16 2.92
CA LEU A 118 7.20 -8.71 2.79
C LEU A 118 6.07 -8.20 1.90
N VAL A 119 5.20 -7.36 2.45
CA VAL A 119 3.97 -6.89 1.79
C VAL A 119 3.92 -5.36 1.70
N PRO A 120 3.43 -4.78 0.59
CA PRO A 120 3.22 -3.33 0.47
C PRO A 120 1.98 -2.92 1.27
N LEU A 121 2.13 -1.91 2.13
CA LEU A 121 1.06 -1.43 3.01
C LEU A 121 0.36 -0.19 2.46
N ASN A 122 1.12 0.79 2.01
CA ASN A 122 0.55 2.01 1.43
C ASN A 122 1.54 2.69 0.47
N LEU A 123 0.99 3.51 -0.41
CA LEU A 123 1.72 4.52 -1.18
C LEU A 123 1.29 5.89 -0.67
N HIS A 124 2.26 6.75 -0.40
CA HIS A 124 2.01 8.07 0.14
C HIS A 124 2.99 9.11 -0.44
N LEU A 125 2.58 10.36 -0.44
CA LEU A 125 3.43 11.48 -0.79
C LEU A 125 4.20 11.96 0.43
N LYS A 126 5.52 12.06 0.32
CA LYS A 126 6.38 12.72 1.28
C LYS A 126 7.03 13.92 0.58
N GLY A 127 6.43 15.09 0.77
CA GLY A 127 6.72 16.26 -0.07
C GLY A 127 6.36 15.97 -1.53
N SER A 128 7.36 16.07 -2.42
CA SER A 128 7.20 15.81 -3.87
C SER A 128 7.38 14.34 -4.26
N TRP A 129 7.94 13.52 -3.38
CA TRP A 129 8.29 12.13 -3.68
C TRP A 129 7.15 11.17 -3.34
N ILE A 130 6.97 10.17 -4.19
CA ILE A 130 6.11 9.02 -3.90
C ILE A 130 6.94 8.00 -3.14
N LYS A 131 6.53 7.71 -1.91
CA LYS A 131 7.13 6.71 -1.03
C LYS A 131 6.14 5.57 -0.81
N MET A 132 6.68 4.40 -0.47
CA MET A 132 5.89 3.23 -0.12
C MET A 132 6.29 2.75 1.26
N THR A 133 5.32 2.40 2.08
CA THR A 133 5.61 1.63 3.30
C THR A 133 5.47 0.16 2.99
N VAL A 134 6.53 -0.62 3.22
CA VAL A 134 6.48 -2.08 3.23
C VAL A 134 6.42 -2.59 4.66
N GLY A 135 5.76 -3.73 4.85
CA GLY A 135 5.62 -4.38 6.15
C GLY A 135 6.11 -5.81 6.09
N LEU A 136 6.89 -6.22 7.09
CA LEU A 136 7.17 -7.62 7.37
C LEU A 136 5.95 -8.22 8.07
N GLY A 137 5.25 -9.08 7.37
CA GLY A 137 3.98 -9.66 7.78
C GLY A 137 4.11 -11.15 8.11
N ARG A 138 3.39 -11.59 9.15
CA ARG A 138 3.08 -13.00 9.40
C ARG A 138 1.63 -13.26 9.06
N GLY A 139 1.34 -14.34 8.33
CA GLY A 139 -0.05 -14.70 8.02
C GLY A 139 -0.87 -14.95 9.29
N ARG A 140 -2.02 -14.28 9.43
CA ARG A 140 -2.92 -14.47 10.59
C ARG A 140 -3.65 -15.80 10.49
N LYS A 141 -3.81 -16.48 11.64
CA LYS A 141 -4.62 -17.70 11.72
C LYS A 141 -6.10 -17.37 11.51
N LEU A 142 -6.87 -18.36 11.05
CA LEU A 142 -8.32 -18.20 10.83
C LEU A 142 -9.07 -17.78 12.11
N HIS A 143 -8.63 -18.28 13.27
CA HIS A 143 -9.24 -17.93 14.55
C HIS A 143 -9.09 -16.44 14.86
N ASP A 144 -7.88 -15.90 14.69
CA ASP A 144 -7.58 -14.48 14.96
C ASP A 144 -8.38 -13.55 14.03
N LYS A 145 -8.55 -13.95 12.77
CA LYS A 145 -9.37 -13.22 11.79
C LYS A 145 -10.83 -13.09 12.25
N ARG A 146 -11.43 -14.18 12.74
CA ARG A 146 -12.81 -14.19 13.24
C ARG A 146 -12.98 -13.28 14.47
N GLN A 147 -12.02 -13.29 15.38
CA GLN A 147 -12.05 -12.42 16.57
C GLN A 147 -11.99 -10.95 16.18
N GLU A 148 -11.14 -10.58 15.23
CA GLU A 148 -11.00 -9.19 14.79
C GLU A 148 -12.23 -8.70 14.01
N GLU A 149 -12.83 -9.56 13.18
CA GLU A 149 -14.09 -9.26 12.51
C GLU A 149 -15.22 -8.98 13.51
N ARG A 150 -15.34 -9.82 14.55
CA ARG A 150 -16.31 -9.62 15.62
C ARG A 150 -16.08 -8.29 16.35
N ARG A 151 -14.86 -8.03 16.81
CA ARG A 151 -14.50 -6.76 17.48
C ARG A 151 -14.80 -5.53 16.62
N ARG A 152 -14.54 -5.62 15.31
CA ARG A 152 -14.81 -4.53 14.36
C ARG A 152 -16.31 -4.30 14.19
N GLN A 153 -17.11 -5.36 14.18
CA GLN A 153 -18.57 -5.28 14.10
C GLN A 153 -19.13 -4.66 15.37
N ASP A 154 -18.73 -5.15 16.55
CA ASP A 154 -19.15 -4.63 17.85
C ASP A 154 -18.84 -3.12 17.98
N ALA A 155 -17.61 -2.71 17.61
CA ALA A 155 -17.21 -1.31 17.63
C ALA A 155 -18.03 -0.42 16.68
N LYS A 156 -18.44 -0.96 15.53
CA LYS A 156 -19.27 -0.24 14.55
C LYS A 156 -20.70 -0.05 15.07
N GLU A 157 -21.24 -1.05 15.77
CA GLU A 157 -22.57 -0.99 16.39
C GLU A 157 -22.62 0.05 17.51
N VAL A 158 -21.66 0.01 18.44
CA VAL A 158 -21.53 1.00 19.52
C VAL A 158 -21.42 2.41 18.95
N ARG A 159 -20.57 2.63 17.94
CA ARG A 159 -20.41 3.94 17.31
C ARG A 159 -21.69 4.42 16.62
N SER A 160 -22.48 3.50 16.06
CA SER A 160 -23.75 3.83 15.40
C SER A 160 -24.84 4.18 16.41
N ALA A 161 -24.86 3.51 17.56
CA ALA A 161 -25.77 3.81 18.66
C ALA A 161 -25.47 5.19 19.28
N LEU A 162 -24.19 5.50 19.54
CA LEU A 162 -23.76 6.79 20.07
C LEU A 162 -24.09 7.99 19.15
N LYS A 163 -24.18 7.77 17.84
CA LYS A 163 -24.51 8.83 16.87
C LYS A 163 -26.03 9.09 16.77
N ARG A 164 -26.86 8.18 17.26
CA ARG A 164 -28.33 8.30 17.24
C ARG A 164 -28.91 8.95 18.50
N LEU A 165 -28.10 9.07 19.55
CA LEU A 165 -28.34 9.93 20.71
C LEU A 165 -27.98 11.39 20.37
#